data_AF-A0A7X8VKI1-F1
#
_entry.id   AF-A0A7X8VKI1-F1
#
_cell.length_a   1.000
_cell.length_b   1.000
_cell.length_c   1.000
_cell.angle_alpha   90.00
_cell.angle_beta   90.00
_cell.angle_gamma   90.00
#
_symmetry.space_group_name_H-M   'P 1'
#
loop_
_entity.id
_entity.type
_entity.pdbx_description
1 polymer ?
#
loop_
_entity_poly.entity_id
_entity_poly.type
_entity_poly.pdbx_seq_one_letter_code
_entity_poly.pdbx_strand_id
1 'polypeptide(L)' 'MTFPPEILSALTLAVEASEQVRGTTSPNPPVGAVILDAAGHVAGVGATQPPGGAHAEVIAL' A
#
# COMPACT_ATOMS: atom_id res chain seq x y z
N MET A 1 18.99 -5.79 12.39
CA MET A 1 17.84 -6.58 11.90
C MET A 1 17.85 -6.45 10.38
N THR A 2 17.99 -7.55 9.65
CA THR A 2 18.00 -7.55 8.17
C THR A 2 16.66 -8.09 7.68
N PHE A 3 15.96 -7.30 6.87
CA PHE A 3 14.74 -7.74 6.19
C PHE A 3 15.10 -8.35 4.84
N PRO A 4 14.32 -9.34 4.35
CA PRO A 4 14.43 -9.81 2.98
C PRO A 4 14.26 -8.65 1.98
N PRO A 5 15.01 -8.63 0.86
CA PRO A 5 14.99 -7.54 -0.10
C PRO A 5 13.60 -7.29 -0.68
N GLU A 6 12.81 -8.34 -0.90
CA GLU A 6 11.43 -8.25 -1.38
C GLU A 6 10.51 -7.47 -0.42
N ILE A 7 10.72 -7.59 0.89
CA ILE A 7 9.96 -6.82 1.89
C ILE A 7 10.33 -5.34 1.80
N LEU A 8 11.61 -5.01 1.65
CA LEU A 8 12.05 -3.63 1.52
C LEU A 8 11.50 -3.00 0.23
N SER A 9 11.58 -3.70 -0.89
CA SER A 9 10.99 -3.26 -2.15
C SER A 9 9.47 -3.08 -2.05
N ALA A 10 8.77 -3.99 -1.39
CA ALA A 10 7.33 -3.88 -1.17
C ALA A 10 6.96 -2.68 -0.27
N LEU A 11 7.75 -2.42 0.77
CA LEU A 11 7.56 -1.26 1.64
C LEU A 11 7.77 0.05 0.87
N THR A 12 8.80 0.14 0.03
CA THR A 12 9.00 1.29 -0.86
C THR A 12 7.78 1.50 -1.75
N LEU A 13 7.28 0.45 -2.39
CA LEU A 13 6.10 0.52 -3.25
C LEU A 13 4.83 0.95 -2.48
N ALA A 14 4.64 0.46 -1.25
CA ALA A 14 3.51 0.86 -0.40
C ALA A 14 3.57 2.35 -0.02
N VAL A 15 4.78 2.86 0.28
CA VAL A 15 4.97 4.29 0.54
C VAL A 15 4.69 5.11 -0.72
N GLU A 16 5.18 4.68 -1.88
CA GLU A 16 4.90 5.36 -3.16
C GLU A 16 3.40 5.42 -3.46
N ALA A 17 2.66 4.32 -3.24
CA ALA A 17 1.21 4.27 -3.41
C ALA A 17 0.47 5.22 -2.45
N SER A 18 0.91 5.29 -1.19
CA SER A 18 0.39 6.23 -0.20
C SER A 18 0.58 7.69 -0.64
N GLU A 19 1.77 8.01 -1.14
CA GLU A 19 2.12 9.36 -1.59
C GLU A 19 1.25 9.85 -2.76
N GLN A 20 0.80 8.94 -3.65
CA GLN A 20 -0.09 9.28 -4.76
C GLN A 20 -1.47 9.77 -4.31
N VAL A 21 -1.95 9.35 -3.14
CA VAL A 21 -3.28 9.73 -2.62
C VAL A 21 -3.20 10.83 -1.55
N ARG A 22 -2.01 11.39 -1.31
CA ARG A 22 -1.84 12.45 -0.32
C ARG A 22 -2.66 13.68 -0.68
N GLY A 23 -3.50 14.11 0.27
CA GLY A 23 -4.35 15.30 0.15
C GLY A 23 -5.73 15.06 -0.45
N THR A 24 -6.00 13.88 -1.03
CA THR A 24 -7.32 13.51 -1.57
C THR A 24 -8.14 12.63 -0.63
N THR A 25 -7.50 12.09 0.42
CA THR A 25 -8.12 11.16 1.38
C THR A 25 -8.54 11.81 2.70
N SER A 26 -8.25 13.09 2.92
CA SER A 26 -8.57 13.80 4.16
C SER A 26 -10.08 13.72 4.48
N PRO A 27 -10.49 13.41 5.73
CA PRO A 27 -9.70 13.39 6.97
C PRO A 27 -8.93 12.09 7.22
N ASN A 28 -9.07 11.08 6.38
CA ASN A 28 -8.39 9.81 6.54
C ASN A 28 -6.91 9.92 6.11
N PRO A 29 -5.99 9.20 6.79
CA PRO A 29 -4.59 9.22 6.42
C PRO A 29 -4.38 8.65 5.01
N PRO A 30 -3.43 9.19 4.23
CA PRO A 30 -2.94 8.49 3.06
C PRO A 30 -2.20 7.24 3.52
N VAL A 31 -2.66 6.08 3.07
CA VAL A 31 -2.06 4.78 3.37
C VAL A 31 -1.92 4.04 2.04
N GLY A 32 -0.81 3.33 1.89
CA GLY A 32 -0.60 2.35 0.83
C GLY A 32 -0.36 0.97 1.43
N ALA A 33 -0.76 -0.07 0.71
CA ALA A 33 -0.64 -1.46 1.10
C ALA A 33 -0.15 -2.28 -0.10
N VAL A 34 0.73 -3.24 0.15
CA VAL A 34 1.21 -4.19 -0.84
C VAL A 34 1.05 -5.59 -0.27
N ILE A 35 0.49 -6.49 -1.06
CA ILE A 35 0.38 -7.92 -0.74
C ILE A 35 1.41 -8.66 -1.59
N LEU A 36 2.21 -9.49 -0.93
CA LEU A 36 3.10 -10.44 -1.59
C LEU A 36 2.49 -11.84 -1.56
N ASP A 37 2.68 -12.60 -2.64
CA ASP A 37 2.37 -14.02 -2.67
C ASP A 37 3.39 -14.86 -1.88
N ALA A 38 3.18 -16.17 -1.83
CA ALA A 38 4.08 -17.10 -1.13
C ALA A 38 5.49 -17.19 -1.74
N ALA A 39 5.68 -16.72 -2.99
CA ALA A 39 6.98 -16.65 -3.66
C ALA A 39 7.64 -15.27 -3.52
N GLY A 40 7.00 -14.31 -2.85
CA GLY A 40 7.50 -12.95 -2.66
C GLY A 40 7.21 -12.00 -3.82
N HIS A 41 6.37 -12.38 -4.79
CA HIS A 41 5.96 -11.48 -5.86
C HIS A 41 4.78 -10.62 -5.44
N VAL A 42 4.66 -9.42 -6.00
CA VAL A 42 3.51 -8.54 -5.76
C VAL A 42 2.24 -9.21 -6.30
N ALA A 43 1.32 -9.54 -5.40
CA ALA A 43 -0.01 -10.05 -5.71
C ALA A 43 -1.05 -8.93 -5.82
N GLY A 44 -0.83 -7.81 -5.11
CA GLY A 44 -1.71 -6.66 -5.17
C GLY A 44 -1.10 -5.41 -4.53
N VAL A 45 -1.56 -4.24 -4.98
CA VAL A 45 -1.16 -2.92 -4.49
C VAL A 45 -2.42 -2.08 -4.33
N GLY A 46 -2.56 -1.42 -3.19
CA GLY A 46 -3.70 -0.57 -2.88
C GLY A 46 -3.29 0.72 -2.21
N ALA A 47 -4.12 1.74 -2.37
CA ALA A 47 -4.03 3.01 -1.67
C ALA A 47 -5.43 3.43 -1.19
N THR A 48 -5.49 4.15 -0.08
CA THR A 48 -6.75 4.63 0.50
C THR A 48 -7.54 5.45 -0.52
N GLN A 49 -8.82 5.13 -0.71
CA GLN A 49 -9.73 5.92 -1.54
C GLN A 49 -10.21 7.18 -0.79
N PRO A 50 -10.78 8.18 -1.50
CA PRO A 50 -11.40 9.34 -0.85
C PRO A 50 -12.45 8.95 0.21
N PRO A 51 -12.80 9.86 1.15
CA PRO A 51 -13.70 9.56 2.26
C PRO A 51 -15.01 8.88 1.82
N GLY A 52 -15.37 7.79 2.50
CA GLY A 52 -16.49 6.91 2.13
C GLY A 52 -16.09 5.73 1.22
N GLY A 53 -14.88 5.75 0.66
CA GLY A 53 -14.30 4.65 -0.10
C GLY A 53 -13.57 3.62 0.76
N ALA A 54 -12.97 2.63 0.08
CA ALA A 54 -12.25 1.53 0.70
C ALA A 54 -10.86 1.94 1.23
N HIS A 55 -10.39 1.22 2.25
CA HIS A 55 -9.02 1.32 2.74
C HIS A 55 -8.00 0.69 1.77
N ALA A 56 -6.72 1.01 1.93
CA ALA A 56 -5.64 0.51 1.09
C ALA A 56 -5.56 -1.02 1.04
N GLU A 57 -5.71 -1.70 2.19
CA GLU A 57 -5.66 -3.17 2.27
C GLU A 57 -6.80 -3.86 1.51
N VAL A 58 -7.97 -3.22 1.42
CA VAL A 58 -9.13 -3.75 0.68
C VAL A 58 -8.92 -3.61 -0.83
N ILE A 59 -8.26 -2.54 -1.26
CA ILE A 59 -7.90 -2.36 -2.68
C ILE A 59 -6.76 -3.30 -3.09
N ALA A 60 -5.86 -3.64 -2.15
CA ALA A 60 -4.74 -4.53 -2.40
C ALA A 60 -5.12 -6.02 -2.47
N LEU A 61 -6.25 -6.41 -1.84
CA LEU A 61 -6.82 -7.77 -1.85
C LEU A 61 -7.62 -8.06 -3.13
#